data_AF-A0A961CZS9-F1
#
_entry.id   AF-A0A961CZS9-F1
#
_cell.length_a   1.000
_cell.length_b   1.000
_cell.length_c   1.000
_cell.angle_alpha   90.00
_cell.angle_beta   90.00
_cell.angle_gamma   90.00
#
_symmetry.space_group_name_H-M   'P 1'
#
loop_
_entity.id
_entity.type
_entity.pdbx_description
1 polymer ?
#
loop_
_entity_poly.entity_id
_entity_poly.type
_entity_poly.pdbx_seq_one_letter_code
_entity_poly.pdbx_strand_id
1 'polypeptide(L)' 'MLDPAEADALLASAVLSDEGRQDPYSIYARLRSGSPRWDSAFGSTVLTTYSDCMEVLRNPRLGRPEPDMPQGTTM' A
#
# COMPACT_ATOMS: atom_id res chain seq x y z
N MET A 1 -1.32 15.22 8.27
CA MET A 1 -0.75 14.66 7.03
C MET A 1 0.58 14.04 7.39
N LEU A 2 0.79 12.77 7.07
CA LEU A 2 2.06 12.09 7.23
C LEU A 2 2.90 12.34 5.97
N ASP A 3 4.21 12.44 6.11
CA ASP A 3 5.10 12.36 4.94
C ASP A 3 5.29 10.89 4.50
N PRO A 4 5.85 10.63 3.31
CA PRO A 4 6.04 9.25 2.82
C PRO A 4 6.94 8.39 3.71
N ALA A 5 7.98 8.95 4.32
CA ALA A 5 8.90 8.21 5.17
C ALA A 5 8.23 7.80 6.50
N GLU A 6 7.42 8.69 7.08
CA GLU A 6 6.59 8.38 8.25
C GLU A 6 5.53 7.31 7.94
N ALA A 7 4.91 7.38 6.76
CA ALA A 7 3.95 6.38 6.31
C ALA A 7 4.61 5.01 6.10
N ASP A 8 5.81 4.97 5.51
CA ASP A 8 6.60 3.75 5.34
C ASP A 8 7.02 3.14 6.68
N ALA A 9 7.44 3.96 7.65
CA ALA A 9 7.79 3.48 8.98
C ALA A 9 6.58 2.86 9.71
N LEU A 10 5.39 3.46 9.57
CA LEU A 10 4.14 2.91 10.11
C LEU A 10 3.70 1.63 9.39
N LEU A 11 3.82 1.57 8.06
CA LEU A 11 3.54 0.35 7.30
C LEU A 11 4.49 -0.78 7.71
N ALA A 12 5.77 -0.48 7.84
CA ALA A 12 6.78 -1.44 8.30
C ALA A 12 6.47 -1.94 9.72
N SER A 13 6.05 -1.07 10.64
CA SER A 13 5.69 -1.52 11.98
C SER A 13 4.47 -2.43 11.99
N ALA A 14 3.45 -2.16 11.17
CA ALA A 14 2.27 -3.01 11.06
C ALA A 14 2.59 -4.43 10.54
N VAL A 15 3.57 -4.56 9.63
CA VAL A 15 3.88 -5.82 8.95
C VAL A 15 5.03 -6.59 9.60
N LEU A 16 6.04 -5.90 10.14
CA LEU A 16 7.31 -6.51 10.58
C LEU A 16 7.41 -6.69 12.10
N SER A 17 6.69 -5.91 12.91
CA SER A 17 6.70 -6.08 14.38
C SER A 17 5.78 -7.22 14.81
N ASP A 18 6.00 -7.79 16.01
CA ASP A 18 5.08 -8.79 16.54
C ASP A 18 3.76 -8.13 16.95
N GLU A 19 3.84 -7.00 17.65
CA GLU A 19 2.69 -6.22 18.12
C GLU A 19 1.80 -5.75 16.97
N GLY A 20 2.41 -5.21 15.91
CA GLY A 20 1.69 -4.74 14.72
C GLY A 20 1.02 -5.88 13.96
N ARG A 21 1.62 -7.08 13.92
CA ARG A 21 0.97 -8.25 13.31
C ARG A 21 -0.21 -8.77 14.14
N GLN A 22 -0.17 -8.64 15.46
CA GLN A 22 -1.27 -9.04 16.34
C GLN A 22 -2.43 -8.03 16.32
N ASP A 23 -2.12 -6.72 16.29
CA ASP A 23 -3.12 -5.64 16.19
C ASP A 23 -2.71 -4.54 15.20
N PRO A 24 -2.93 -4.75 13.88
CA PRO A 24 -2.54 -3.77 12.88
C PRO A 24 -3.56 -2.63 12.70
N TYR A 25 -4.77 -2.77 13.25
CA TYR A 25 -5.91 -1.93 12.85
C TYR A 25 -5.78 -0.49 13.34
N SER A 26 -5.16 -0.28 14.50
CA SER A 26 -4.83 1.04 15.02
C SER A 26 -3.85 1.78 14.10
N ILE A 27 -2.86 1.07 13.55
CA ILE A 27 -1.89 1.60 12.60
C ILE A 27 -2.57 1.91 11.26
N TYR A 28 -3.41 1.00 10.74
CA TYR A 28 -4.17 1.24 9.52
C TYR A 28 -5.11 2.45 9.63
N ALA A 29 -5.71 2.67 10.80
CA ALA A 29 -6.54 3.85 11.05
C ALA A 29 -5.73 5.15 10.97
N ARG A 30 -4.52 5.16 11.53
CA ARG A 30 -3.59 6.31 11.44
C ARG A 30 -3.09 6.54 10.02
N LEU A 31 -2.76 5.47 9.28
CA LEU A 31 -2.37 5.56 7.88
C LEU A 31 -3.51 6.15 7.03
N ARG A 32 -4.75 5.65 7.17
CA ARG A 32 -5.91 6.19 6.45
C ARG A 32 -6.15 7.69 6.68
N SER A 33 -5.99 8.16 7.90
CA SER A 33 -6.21 9.58 8.23
C SER A 33 -5.05 10.48 7.84
N GLY A 34 -3.83 9.94 7.81
CA GLY A 34 -2.60 10.70 7.58
C GLY A 34 -2.05 10.67 6.16
N SER A 35 -2.20 9.55 5.45
CA SER A 35 -1.70 9.29 4.10
C SER A 35 -2.58 8.25 3.39
N PRO A 36 -3.67 8.67 2.70
CA PRO A 36 -4.59 7.75 2.05
C PRO A 36 -3.94 6.96 0.90
N ARG A 37 -2.99 7.60 0.19
CA ARG A 37 -2.20 7.05 -0.91
C ARG A 37 -0.79 7.64 -0.88
N TRP A 38 0.24 6.80 -1.05
CA TRP A 38 1.61 7.25 -1.27
C TRP A 38 2.41 6.23 -2.08
N ASP A 39 3.50 6.70 -2.68
CA ASP A 39 4.52 5.83 -3.26
C ASP A 39 5.54 5.50 -2.18
N SER A 40 5.62 4.22 -1.85
CA SER A 40 6.49 3.70 -0.80
C SER A 40 7.91 3.52 -1.32
N ALA A 41 8.91 3.79 -0.48
CA ALA A 41 10.29 3.42 -0.73
C ALA A 41 10.48 1.89 -0.88
N PHE A 42 9.49 1.08 -0.48
CA PHE A 42 9.45 -0.37 -0.74
C PHE A 42 9.12 -0.73 -2.20
N GLY A 43 8.98 0.26 -3.10
CA GLY A 43 8.74 0.04 -4.53
C GLY A 43 7.29 -0.26 -4.88
N SER A 44 6.35 0.05 -4.00
CA SER A 44 4.91 -0.15 -4.20
C SER A 44 4.14 1.15 -3.96
N THR A 45 3.07 1.40 -4.73
CA THR A 45 2.07 2.39 -4.34
C THR A 45 1.15 1.76 -3.30
N VAL A 46 1.00 2.40 -2.15
CA VAL A 46 0.18 1.92 -1.04
C VAL A 46 -1.13 2.69 -1.01
N LEU A 47 -2.23 1.97 -0.78
CA LEU A 47 -3.59 2.48 -0.69
C LEU A 47 -4.20 2.02 0.62
N THR A 48 -4.88 2.91 1.34
CA THR A 48 -5.40 2.58 2.67
C THR A 48 -6.91 2.75 2.77
N THR A 49 -7.52 3.54 1.90
CA THR A 49 -8.97 3.73 1.89
C THR A 49 -9.66 2.63 1.10
N TYR A 50 -10.88 2.30 1.52
CA TYR A 50 -11.68 1.30 0.81
C TYR A 50 -11.97 1.71 -0.64
N SER A 51 -12.28 2.99 -0.87
CA SER A 51 -12.57 3.51 -2.21
C SER A 51 -11.39 3.33 -3.16
N ASP A 52 -10.18 3.70 -2.73
CA ASP A 52 -8.99 3.64 -3.58
C ASP A 52 -8.61 2.18 -3.88
N CYS A 53 -8.70 1.31 -2.88
CA CYS A 53 -8.49 -0.12 -3.07
C CYS A 53 -9.50 -0.70 -4.05
N MET A 54 -10.79 -0.34 -3.94
CA MET A 54 -11.83 -0.84 -4.84
C MET A 54 -11.68 -0.33 -6.27
N GLU A 55 -11.26 0.92 -6.45
CA GLU A 55 -10.95 1.49 -7.77
C GLU A 55 -9.81 0.72 -8.43
N VAL A 56 -8.70 0.54 -7.73
CA VAL A 56 -7.49 -0.09 -8.27
C VAL A 56 -7.69 -1.58 -8.54
N LEU A 57 -8.33 -2.31 -7.61
CA LEU A 57 -8.56 -3.75 -7.77
C LEU A 57 -9.57 -4.09 -8.88
N ARG A 58 -10.40 -3.13 -9.29
CA ARG A 58 -11.37 -3.29 -10.38
C ARG A 58 -10.87 -2.72 -11.71
N ASN A 59 -9.71 -2.09 -11.73
CA ASN A 59 -9.16 -1.51 -12.95
C ASN A 59 -8.63 -2.63 -13.86
N PRO A 60 -9.22 -2.88 -15.05
CA PRO A 60 -8.80 -3.97 -15.92
C PRO A 60 -7.39 -3.78 -16.52
N ARG A 61 -6.79 -2.58 -16.37
CA ARG A 61 -5.41 -2.30 -16.78
C ARG A 61 -4.39 -2.67 -15.71
N LEU A 62 -4.84 -2.92 -14.49
CA LEU A 62 -4.00 -3.26 -13.35
C LEU A 62 -4.30 -4.71 -12.97
N GLY A 63 -3.32 -5.58 -13.14
CA GLY A 63 -3.49 -7.00 -12.89
C GLY A 63 -2.15 -7.68 -12.70
N ARG A 64 -2.19 -8.92 -12.25
CA ARG A 64 -0.99 -9.76 -12.25
C ARG A 64 -0.75 -10.20 -13.70
N PRO A 65 0.40 -9.89 -14.32
CA PRO A 65 0.71 -10.43 -15.63
C PRO A 65 0.76 -11.96 -15.54
N GLU A 66 0.30 -12.65 -16.59
CA GLU A 66 0.53 -14.08 -16.70
C GLU A 66 2.04 -14.35 -16.79
N PRO A 67 2.53 -15.53 -16.37
CA PRO A 67 3.96 -15.84 -16.37
C PRO A 67 4.65 -15.59 -17.72
N ASP A 68 3.93 -15.80 -18.82
CA ASP A 68 4.42 -15.64 -20.19
C ASP A 68 4.04 -14.28 -20.82
N MET A 69 3.38 -13.40 -20.07
CA MET A 69 3.06 -12.06 -20.53
C MET A 69 4.31 -11.19 -20.43
N PRO A 70 4.71 -10.46 -21.49
CA PRO A 70 5.80 -9.51 -21.39
C PRO A 70 5.45 -8.50 -20.30
N GLN A 71 6.29 -8.41 -19.26
CA GLN A 71 6.15 -7.35 -18.28
C GLN A 71 6.30 -6.03 -19.03
N GLY A 72 5.24 -5.24 -19.07
CA GLY A 72 5.23 -3.97 -19.78
C GLY A 72 6.46 -3.16 -19.37
N THR A 73 7.35 -2.89 -20.33
CA THR A 73 8.52 -2.05 -20.13
C THR A 73 8.07 -0.73 -19.55
N THR A 74 8.44 -0.46 -18.29
CA THR A 74 8.33 0.88 -17.71
C THR A 74 9.21 1.81 -18.54
N MET A 75 8.57 2.77 -19.22
CA MET A 75 9.22 3.97 -19.75
C MET A 75 9.51 4.95 -18.61
#